data_AF-A0A969UR96-F1
#
_entry.id   AF-A0A969UR96-F1
#
_cell.length_a   1.000
_cell.length_b   1.000
_cell.length_c   1.000
_cell.angle_alpha   90.00
_cell.angle_beta   90.00
_cell.angle_gamma   90.00
#
_symmetry.space_group_name_H-M   'P 1'
#
loop_
_entity.id
_entity.type
_entity.pdbx_description
1 polymer ?
#
loop_
_entity_poly.entity_id
_entity_poly.type
_entity_poly.pdbx_seq_one_letter_code
_entity_poly.pdbx_strand_id
1 'polypeptide(L)'
;MGIAGRLSTFSLAEVLQILDRGCKTGLLTVRVSLEKRREQPYYIWFRQGQIVAAAEQLDHKELLSVLIRRGWLDYDTASLYSQVTRLDRPLGSLLKEEGVLQIDHLKSLFQAQVPRRLGGLFKFKDGEFKFDSDSPLPKLEMTGFSMPALEAALLGLRTHGKTAVLISDLPKTHSILSQAIRTRYSIKLNFLEQRVWNLANGILSVAEIAARLHQPMDVIQQVSFRLIAVGLVEEVPIMAPSAQTSMTWNGTEGDDLGGAALEVAGLSSWDSGESTVSRSFLKTLIDFLRSKL
;
A
#
# COMPACT_ATOMS: atom_id res chain seq x y z
N MET A 1 -12.08 -14.26 -10.84
CA MET A 1 -10.61 -14.18 -11.11
C MET A 1 -9.88 -13.67 -9.87
N GLY A 2 -8.58 -13.97 -9.68
CA GLY A 2 -7.89 -13.55 -8.46
C GLY A 2 -6.37 -13.51 -8.57
N ILE A 3 -5.72 -12.81 -7.62
CA ILE A 3 -4.26 -12.81 -7.45
C ILE A 3 -3.94 -13.31 -6.04
N ALA A 4 -2.90 -14.13 -5.90
CA ALA A 4 -2.44 -14.60 -4.59
C ALA A 4 -0.93 -14.62 -4.57
N GLY A 5 -0.35 -14.34 -3.41
CA GLY A 5 1.10 -14.25 -3.24
C GLY A 5 1.50 -14.02 -1.80
N ARG A 6 2.78 -13.67 -1.61
CA ARG A 6 3.35 -13.36 -0.30
C ARG A 6 3.69 -11.90 -0.15
N LEU A 7 3.50 -11.37 1.06
CA LEU A 7 3.83 -9.98 1.41
C LEU A 7 5.34 -9.71 1.41
N SER A 8 6.16 -10.75 1.60
CA SER A 8 7.62 -10.68 1.42
C SER A 8 8.05 -10.47 -0.04
N THR A 9 7.18 -10.78 -1.01
CA THR A 9 7.45 -10.59 -2.44
C THR A 9 6.78 -9.32 -2.98
N PHE A 10 5.56 -9.03 -2.54
CA PHE A 10 4.81 -7.82 -2.88
C PHE A 10 4.31 -7.19 -1.60
N SER A 11 4.82 -6.01 -1.27
CA SER A 11 4.37 -5.28 -0.09
C SER A 11 2.87 -5.05 -0.14
N LEU A 12 2.24 -4.95 1.04
CA LEU A 12 0.81 -4.64 1.12
C LEU A 12 0.47 -3.37 0.34
N ALA A 13 1.37 -2.37 0.35
CA ALA A 13 1.17 -1.12 -0.35
C ALA A 13 1.08 -1.32 -1.88
N GLU A 14 1.96 -2.14 -2.45
CA GLU A 14 1.93 -2.48 -3.89
C GLU A 14 0.66 -3.25 -4.25
N VAL A 15 0.24 -4.20 -3.42
CA VAL A 15 -1.04 -4.91 -3.61
C VAL A 15 -2.20 -3.91 -3.66
N LEU A 16 -2.25 -2.96 -2.72
CA LEU A 16 -3.28 -1.91 -2.72
C LEU A 16 -3.21 -1.00 -3.96
N GLN A 17 -2.00 -0.65 -4.44
CA GLN A 17 -1.83 0.12 -5.68
C GLN A 17 -2.35 -0.63 -6.91
N ILE A 18 -2.08 -1.93 -7.01
CA ILE A 18 -2.57 -2.78 -8.09
C ILE A 18 -4.11 -2.82 -8.10
N LEU A 19 -4.73 -2.99 -6.92
CA LEU A 19 -6.19 -3.05 -6.79
C LEU A 19 -6.85 -1.69 -7.08
N ASP A 20 -6.25 -0.59 -6.62
CA ASP A 20 -6.73 0.78 -6.85
C ASP A 20 -6.66 1.15 -8.34
N ARG A 21 -5.48 1.01 -8.97
CA ARG A 21 -5.26 1.33 -10.39
C ARG A 21 -6.06 0.42 -11.34
N GLY A 22 -6.24 -0.84 -10.95
CA GLY A 22 -7.05 -1.81 -11.69
C GLY A 22 -8.56 -1.63 -11.49
N CYS A 23 -9.00 -0.65 -10.69
CA CYS A 23 -10.40 -0.43 -10.30
C CYS A 23 -11.10 -1.71 -9.83
N LYS A 24 -10.40 -2.53 -9.05
CA LYS A 24 -10.87 -3.87 -8.73
C LYS A 24 -12.01 -3.88 -7.72
N THR A 25 -12.95 -4.79 -7.92
CA THR A 25 -14.04 -5.10 -6.99
C THR A 25 -13.86 -6.53 -6.51
N GLY A 26 -13.98 -6.77 -5.20
CA GLY A 26 -13.78 -8.10 -4.61
C GLY A 26 -13.27 -8.06 -3.18
N LEU A 27 -12.76 -9.20 -2.71
CA LEU A 27 -12.24 -9.37 -1.35
C LEU A 27 -10.73 -9.65 -1.40
N LEU A 28 -9.95 -8.80 -0.72
CA LEU A 28 -8.58 -9.10 -0.34
C LEU A 28 -8.57 -9.76 1.05
N THR A 29 -8.09 -10.99 1.11
CA THR A 29 -7.78 -11.70 2.36
C THR A 29 -6.28 -11.64 2.59
N VAL A 30 -5.86 -11.21 3.77
CA VAL A 30 -4.46 -11.19 4.21
C VAL A 30 -4.33 -12.05 5.46
N ARG A 31 -3.46 -13.05 5.44
CA ARG A 31 -3.16 -13.91 6.59
C ARG A 31 -1.74 -13.63 7.06
N VAL A 32 -1.63 -13.22 8.32
CA VAL A 32 -0.35 -12.92 8.96
C VAL A 32 -0.16 -13.83 10.17
N SER A 33 1.08 -14.28 10.37
CA SER A 33 1.46 -15.09 11.51
C SER A 33 1.89 -14.19 12.66
N LEU A 34 1.30 -14.38 13.84
CA LEU A 34 1.75 -13.75 15.07
C LEU A 34 2.64 -14.75 15.81
N GLU A 35 3.85 -14.34 16.18
CA GLU A 35 4.93 -15.14 16.78
C GLU A 35 4.45 -16.18 17.83
N LYS A 36 4.02 -17.37 17.37
CA LYS A 36 3.50 -18.55 18.14
C LYS A 36 1.97 -18.63 18.35
N ARG A 37 1.13 -17.94 17.60
CA ARG A 37 -0.34 -18.09 17.61
C ARG A 37 -0.93 -18.34 16.22
N ARG A 38 -2.18 -18.84 16.23
CA ARG A 38 -3.03 -19.06 15.03
C ARG A 38 -2.96 -17.84 14.09
N GLU A 39 -2.94 -18.12 12.79
CA GLU A 39 -3.04 -17.10 11.74
C GLU A 39 -4.25 -16.21 11.99
N GLN A 40 -4.04 -14.89 11.95
CA GLN A 40 -5.14 -13.93 12.01
C GLN A 40 -5.44 -13.46 10.58
N PRO A 41 -6.61 -13.80 10.03
CA PRO A 41 -7.03 -13.30 8.74
C PRO A 41 -7.57 -11.87 8.86
N TYR A 42 -7.26 -11.05 7.87
CA TYR A 42 -7.83 -9.74 7.66
C TYR A 42 -8.55 -9.74 6.32
N TYR A 43 -9.77 -9.22 6.32
CA TYR A 43 -10.64 -9.16 5.15
C TYR A 43 -10.84 -7.71 4.78
N ILE A 44 -10.55 -7.33 3.54
CA ILE A 44 -10.68 -5.96 3.05
C ILE A 44 -11.45 -6.03 1.74
N TRP A 45 -12.61 -5.40 1.70
CA TRP A 45 -13.47 -5.41 0.52
C TRP A 45 -13.30 -4.15 -0.30
N PHE A 46 -13.20 -4.36 -1.60
CA PHE A 46 -13.00 -3.33 -2.60
C PHE A 46 -14.22 -3.25 -3.52
N ARG A 47 -14.55 -2.03 -3.93
CA ARG A 47 -15.49 -1.72 -5.01
C ARG A 47 -14.88 -0.63 -5.87
N GLN A 48 -14.59 -0.94 -7.13
CA GLN A 48 -13.98 -0.02 -8.08
C GLN A 48 -12.68 0.62 -7.56
N GLY A 49 -11.81 -0.20 -6.95
CA GLY A 49 -10.54 0.26 -6.35
C GLY A 49 -10.69 0.96 -5.00
N GLN A 50 -11.91 1.25 -4.55
CA GLN A 50 -12.17 1.88 -3.26
C GLN A 50 -12.45 0.84 -2.19
N ILE A 51 -11.94 1.04 -0.98
CA ILE A 51 -12.26 0.19 0.16
C ILE A 51 -13.65 0.55 0.67
N VAL A 52 -14.50 -0.45 0.88
CA VAL A 52 -15.89 -0.28 1.36
C VAL A 52 -16.14 -0.90 2.73
N ALA A 53 -15.31 -1.85 3.14
CA ALA A 53 -15.32 -2.49 4.45
C ALA A 53 -13.97 -3.14 4.73
N ALA A 54 -13.65 -3.33 6.00
CA ALA A 54 -12.56 -4.17 6.45
C ALA A 54 -13.02 -4.91 7.71
N ALA A 55 -12.57 -6.14 7.96
CA ALA A 55 -12.93 -6.96 9.11
C ALA A 55 -11.80 -7.93 9.49
N GLU A 56 -11.83 -8.45 10.71
CA GLU A 56 -10.92 -9.53 11.16
C GLU A 56 -11.64 -10.89 11.21
N GLN A 57 -12.96 -10.89 11.04
CA GLN A 57 -13.82 -12.07 11.07
C GLN A 57 -14.87 -11.97 9.94
N LEU A 58 -15.32 -13.13 9.46
CA LEU A 58 -16.41 -13.25 8.48
C LEU A 58 -17.72 -13.66 9.15
N ASP A 59 -18.04 -13.05 10.29
CA ASP A 59 -19.29 -13.33 11.01
C ASP A 59 -20.42 -12.33 10.69
N HIS A 60 -20.10 -11.27 9.94
CA HIS A 60 -21.02 -10.20 9.55
C HIS A 60 -21.64 -9.44 10.75
N LYS A 61 -20.96 -9.44 11.90
CA LYS A 61 -21.45 -8.84 13.15
C LYS A 61 -20.60 -7.69 13.67
N GLU A 62 -19.47 -7.36 13.05
CA GLU A 62 -18.56 -6.37 13.62
C GLU A 62 -19.16 -4.96 13.60
N LEU A 63 -19.78 -4.54 12.50
CA LEU A 63 -20.45 -3.25 12.41
C LEU A 63 -21.54 -3.12 13.48
N LEU A 64 -22.46 -4.10 13.56
CA LEU A 64 -23.51 -4.15 14.59
C LEU A 64 -22.92 -4.08 16.00
N SER A 65 -21.90 -4.88 16.29
CA SER A 65 -21.22 -4.91 17.59
C SER A 65 -20.61 -3.57 17.97
N VAL A 66 -20.11 -2.80 17.00
CA VAL A 66 -19.57 -1.46 17.26
C VAL A 66 -20.68 -0.45 17.48
N LEU A 67 -21.78 -0.54 16.73
CA LEU A 67 -22.94 0.34 16.92
C LEU A 67 -23.57 0.17 18.31
N ILE A 68 -23.76 -1.08 18.77
CA ILE A 68 -24.26 -1.38 20.11
C ILE A 68 -23.32 -0.81 21.19
N ARG A 69 -22.01 -1.09 21.07
CA ARG A 69 -21.01 -0.65 22.05
C ARG A 69 -20.91 0.87 22.17
N ARG A 70 -21.24 1.61 21.11
CA ARG A 70 -21.29 3.07 21.09
C ARG A 70 -22.64 3.64 21.55
N GLY A 71 -23.62 2.78 21.84
CA GLY A 71 -24.98 3.19 22.20
C GLY A 71 -25.77 3.80 21.05
N TRP A 72 -25.38 3.54 19.80
CA TRP A 72 -26.02 4.08 18.60
C TRP A 72 -27.09 3.15 18.01
N LEU A 73 -27.15 1.91 18.50
CA LEU A 73 -28.13 0.90 18.12
C LEU A 73 -28.47 0.10 19.37
N ASP A 74 -29.76 -0.10 19.63
CA ASP A 74 -30.21 -0.95 20.73
C ASP A 74 -30.05 -2.44 20.38
N TYR A 75 -30.04 -3.28 21.42
CA TYR A 75 -29.79 -4.71 21.25
C TYR A 75 -30.91 -5.42 20.50
N ASP A 76 -32.16 -5.00 20.67
CA ASP A 76 -33.33 -5.64 20.06
C ASP A 76 -33.33 -5.41 18.54
N THR A 77 -33.10 -4.17 18.11
CA THR A 77 -32.93 -3.82 16.69
C THR A 77 -31.72 -4.52 16.10
N ALA A 78 -30.59 -4.56 16.82
CA ALA A 78 -29.40 -5.27 16.33
C ALA A 78 -29.62 -6.79 16.18
N SER A 79 -30.42 -7.40 17.06
CA SER A 79 -30.77 -8.82 16.99
C SER A 79 -31.53 -9.14 15.71
N LEU A 80 -32.47 -8.28 15.29
CA LEU A 80 -33.18 -8.42 14.01
C LEU A 80 -32.21 -8.47 12.83
N TYR A 81 -31.28 -7.52 12.77
CA TYR A 81 -30.27 -7.46 11.70
C TYR A 81 -29.25 -8.59 11.76
N SER A 82 -28.95 -9.12 12.96
CA SER A 82 -28.03 -10.25 13.12
C SER A 82 -28.55 -11.57 12.53
N GLN A 83 -29.87 -11.69 12.36
CA GLN A 83 -30.53 -12.85 11.74
C GLN A 83 -30.62 -12.72 10.21
N VAL A 84 -30.41 -11.53 9.67
CA VAL A 84 -30.41 -11.28 8.23
C VAL A 84 -29.13 -11.84 7.61
N THR A 85 -29.28 -12.67 6.58
CA THR A 85 -28.14 -13.28 5.87
C THR A 85 -27.73 -12.50 4.62
N ARG A 86 -28.65 -11.73 4.04
CA ARG A 86 -28.44 -10.97 2.80
C ARG A 86 -29.19 -9.66 2.83
N LEU A 87 -28.51 -8.61 2.35
CA LEU A 87 -29.10 -7.31 2.07
C LEU A 87 -28.95 -6.98 0.59
N ASP A 88 -29.82 -6.12 0.08
CA ASP A 88 -29.75 -5.51 -1.25
C ASP A 88 -28.82 -4.29 -1.26
N ARG A 89 -28.66 -3.60 -0.13
CA ARG A 89 -27.85 -2.40 0.06
C ARG A 89 -27.07 -2.40 1.40
N PRO A 90 -26.09 -1.51 1.60
CA PRO A 90 -25.30 -1.44 2.83
C PRO A 90 -26.15 -1.23 4.09
N LEU A 91 -25.85 -1.96 5.17
CA LEU A 91 -26.54 -1.86 6.45
C LEU A 91 -26.51 -0.44 7.02
N GLY A 92 -25.37 0.24 6.98
CA GLY A 92 -25.28 1.62 7.44
C GLY A 92 -26.20 2.56 6.66
N SER A 93 -26.39 2.34 5.35
CA SER A 93 -27.32 3.12 4.55
C SER A 93 -28.78 2.86 4.92
N LEU A 94 -29.15 1.62 5.28
CA LEU A 94 -30.50 1.29 5.76
C LEU A 94 -30.78 1.98 7.10
N LEU A 95 -29.90 1.79 8.09
CA LEU A 95 -30.04 2.39 9.41
C LEU A 95 -30.08 3.92 9.38
N LYS A 96 -29.44 4.54 8.39
CA LYS A 96 -29.55 5.98 8.14
C LYS A 96 -30.95 6.38 7.67
N GLU A 97 -31.50 5.65 6.70
CA GLU A 97 -32.83 5.96 6.15
C GLU A 97 -33.96 5.72 7.14
N GLU A 98 -33.80 4.73 8.02
CA GLU A 98 -34.71 4.47 9.14
C GLU A 98 -34.58 5.49 10.28
N GLY A 99 -33.66 6.44 10.18
CA GLY A 99 -33.43 7.48 11.19
C GLY A 99 -32.69 7.00 12.44
N VAL A 100 -32.24 5.73 12.47
CA VAL A 100 -31.51 5.13 13.60
C VAL A 100 -30.11 5.74 13.73
N LEU A 101 -29.44 6.01 12.60
CA LEU A 101 -28.08 6.55 12.59
C LEU A 101 -27.96 7.86 11.81
N GLN A 102 -27.16 8.77 12.36
CA GLN A 102 -26.74 9.99 11.67
C GLN A 102 -25.59 9.70 10.70
N ILE A 103 -25.50 10.48 9.62
CA ILE A 103 -24.46 10.33 8.60
C ILE A 103 -23.04 10.49 9.17
N ASP A 104 -22.87 11.38 10.15
CA ASP A 104 -21.58 11.65 10.79
C ASP A 104 -21.11 10.48 11.66
N HIS A 105 -22.03 9.74 12.28
CA HIS A 105 -21.71 8.52 13.03
C HIS A 105 -21.08 7.46 12.13
N LEU A 106 -21.72 7.18 11.00
CA LEU A 106 -21.27 6.20 10.01
C LEU A 106 -19.94 6.61 9.36
N LYS A 107 -19.80 7.90 9.02
CA LYS A 107 -18.57 8.45 8.46
C LYS A 107 -17.42 8.34 9.45
N SER A 108 -17.63 8.74 10.71
CA SER A 108 -16.64 8.66 11.78
C SER A 108 -16.21 7.21 12.03
N LEU A 109 -17.17 6.28 12.06
CA LEU A 109 -16.89 4.85 12.23
C LEU A 109 -16.02 4.31 11.10
N PHE A 110 -16.39 4.62 9.85
CA PHE A 110 -15.65 4.19 8.67
C PHE A 110 -14.22 4.75 8.64
N GLN A 111 -14.08 6.06 8.86
CA GLN A 111 -12.79 6.76 8.85
C GLN A 111 -11.86 6.31 9.99
N ALA A 112 -12.40 5.82 11.11
CA ALA A 112 -11.60 5.30 12.21
C ALA A 112 -11.20 3.84 12.00
N GLN A 113 -12.11 2.99 11.51
CA GLN A 113 -11.87 1.54 11.46
C GLN A 113 -10.97 1.12 10.31
N VAL A 114 -11.22 1.60 9.10
CA VAL A 114 -10.51 1.11 7.90
C VAL A 114 -9.01 1.44 7.97
N PRO A 115 -8.60 2.70 8.21
CA PRO A 115 -7.17 3.01 8.33
C PRO A 115 -6.49 2.30 9.51
N ARG A 116 -7.18 2.12 10.63
CA ARG A 116 -6.62 1.42 11.80
C ARG A 116 -6.32 -0.04 11.47
N ARG A 117 -7.23 -0.74 10.80
CA ARG A 117 -7.05 -2.15 10.40
C ARG A 117 -5.92 -2.31 9.40
N LEU A 118 -5.92 -1.50 8.34
CA LEU A 118 -4.83 -1.50 7.36
C LEU A 118 -3.49 -1.12 7.98
N GLY A 119 -3.47 -0.09 8.83
CA GLY A 119 -2.27 0.35 9.54
C GLY A 119 -1.67 -0.73 10.42
N GLY A 120 -2.51 -1.58 11.03
CA GLY A 120 -2.07 -2.77 11.77
C GLY A 120 -1.35 -3.78 10.88
N LEU A 121 -1.82 -3.97 9.65
CA LEU A 121 -1.23 -4.91 8.70
C LEU A 121 0.16 -4.51 8.19
N PHE A 122 0.46 -3.21 8.11
CA PHE A 122 1.77 -2.73 7.66
C PHE A 122 2.93 -3.12 8.59
N LYS A 123 2.64 -3.60 9.80
CA LYS A 123 3.66 -4.09 10.74
C LYS A 123 4.24 -5.44 10.35
N PHE A 124 3.56 -6.19 9.50
CA PHE A 124 3.98 -7.53 9.11
C PHE A 124 4.78 -7.48 7.82
N LYS A 125 6.00 -8.02 7.87
CA LYS A 125 6.89 -8.14 6.71
C LYS A 125 6.53 -9.29 5.78
N ASP A 126 5.86 -10.29 6.32
CA ASP A 126 5.49 -11.49 5.58
C ASP A 126 4.09 -11.94 5.98
N GLY A 127 3.49 -12.73 5.10
CA GLY A 127 2.11 -13.16 5.18
C GLY A 127 1.61 -13.53 3.80
N GLU A 128 0.49 -14.23 3.75
CA GLU A 128 -0.14 -14.62 2.50
C GLU A 128 -1.27 -13.66 2.19
N PHE A 129 -1.39 -13.25 0.93
CA PHE A 129 -2.55 -12.52 0.46
C PHE A 129 -3.24 -13.28 -0.66
N LYS A 130 -4.57 -13.12 -0.73
CA LYS A 130 -5.41 -13.60 -1.83
C LYS A 130 -6.50 -12.57 -2.11
N PHE A 131 -6.56 -12.11 -3.34
CA PHE A 131 -7.66 -11.33 -3.86
C PHE A 131 -8.61 -12.21 -4.67
N ASP A 132 -9.90 -12.08 -4.41
CA ASP A 132 -10.98 -12.80 -5.10
C ASP A 132 -12.00 -11.78 -5.65
N SER A 133 -12.06 -11.65 -6.98
CA SER A 133 -13.01 -10.73 -7.64
C SER A 133 -14.45 -11.21 -7.59
N ASP A 134 -14.65 -12.52 -7.38
CA ASP A 134 -15.98 -13.14 -7.45
C ASP A 134 -16.66 -13.14 -6.07
N SER A 135 -15.93 -12.74 -5.02
CA SER A 135 -16.46 -12.58 -3.67
C SER A 135 -17.48 -11.44 -3.61
N PRO A 136 -18.69 -11.69 -3.05
CA PRO A 136 -19.69 -10.64 -2.88
C PRO A 136 -19.25 -9.58 -1.87
N LEU A 137 -19.80 -8.38 -2.00
CA LEU A 137 -19.60 -7.31 -1.03
C LEU A 137 -20.36 -7.61 0.28
N PRO A 138 -19.78 -7.28 1.44
CA PRO A 138 -20.31 -7.66 2.74
C PRO A 138 -21.30 -6.60 3.19
N LYS A 139 -22.48 -6.53 2.56
CA LYS A 139 -23.42 -5.42 2.79
C LYS A 139 -23.80 -5.21 4.26
N LEU A 140 -23.80 -6.28 5.07
CA LEU A 140 -24.01 -6.24 6.52
C LEU A 140 -22.88 -5.51 7.29
N GLU A 141 -21.66 -5.50 6.76
CA GLU A 141 -20.48 -4.82 7.35
C GLU A 141 -20.20 -3.45 6.74
N MET A 142 -20.98 -3.04 5.73
CA MET A 142 -20.76 -1.78 5.03
C MET A 142 -21.53 -0.63 5.68
N THR A 143 -20.82 0.45 6.00
CA THR A 143 -21.39 1.70 6.52
C THR A 143 -22.09 2.55 5.45
N GLY A 144 -21.90 2.20 4.17
CA GLY A 144 -22.32 3.01 3.03
C GLY A 144 -21.25 4.00 2.53
N PHE A 145 -20.12 4.13 3.23
CA PHE A 145 -18.98 4.95 2.81
C PHE A 145 -17.91 4.12 2.09
N SER A 146 -17.03 4.81 1.38
CA SER A 146 -15.83 4.23 0.78
C SER A 146 -14.67 5.20 0.85
N MET A 147 -13.44 4.71 0.70
CA MET A 147 -12.25 5.54 0.55
C MET A 147 -11.25 4.95 -0.44
N PRO A 148 -10.42 5.77 -1.09
CA PRO A 148 -9.34 5.28 -1.93
C PRO A 148 -8.41 4.38 -1.14
N ALA A 149 -8.00 3.26 -1.70
CA ALA A 149 -7.17 2.28 -1.00
C ALA A 149 -5.83 2.90 -0.56
N LEU A 150 -5.27 3.75 -1.42
CA LEU A 150 -4.02 4.46 -1.15
C LEU A 150 -4.18 5.57 -0.10
N GLU A 151 -5.35 6.22 -0.03
CA GLU A 151 -5.64 7.15 1.07
C GLU A 151 -5.75 6.42 2.41
N ALA A 152 -6.41 5.25 2.42
CA ALA A 152 -6.54 4.41 3.60
C ALA A 152 -5.18 3.88 4.08
N ALA A 153 -4.32 3.45 3.15
CA ALA A 153 -2.95 3.04 3.42
C ALA A 153 -2.13 4.17 4.04
N LEU A 154 -2.18 5.36 3.43
CA LEU A 154 -1.46 6.53 3.92
C LEU A 154 -1.91 6.91 5.34
N LEU A 155 -3.22 6.91 5.60
CA LEU A 155 -3.77 7.15 6.94
C LEU A 155 -3.32 6.07 7.94
N GLY A 156 -3.36 4.80 7.56
CA GLY A 156 -2.90 3.70 8.42
C GLY A 156 -1.42 3.79 8.77
N LEU A 157 -0.58 4.12 7.79
CA LEU A 157 0.85 4.36 7.98
C LEU A 157 1.14 5.61 8.81
N ARG A 158 0.28 6.65 8.82
CA ARG A 158 0.45 7.78 9.75
C ARG A 158 0.28 7.35 11.20
N THR A 159 -0.69 6.48 11.48
CA THR A 159 -1.02 6.05 12.85
C THR A 159 -0.08 4.96 13.37
N HIS A 160 0.34 4.03 12.50
CA HIS A 160 1.12 2.85 12.89
C HIS A 160 2.51 2.77 12.24
N GLY A 161 2.89 3.76 11.42
CA GLY A 161 4.11 3.76 10.62
C GLY A 161 5.39 3.58 11.41
N LYS A 162 5.52 4.19 12.60
CA LYS A 162 6.73 4.05 13.42
C LYS A 162 7.05 2.61 13.79
N THR A 163 6.04 1.76 13.97
CA THR A 163 6.22 0.34 14.28
C THR A 163 6.26 -0.51 13.01
N ALA A 164 5.73 0.01 11.90
CA ALA A 164 5.69 -0.68 10.61
C ALA A 164 6.97 -0.53 9.78
N VAL A 165 7.75 0.52 10.05
CA VAL A 165 8.94 0.87 9.27
C VAL A 165 10.18 0.29 9.93
N LEU A 166 10.92 -0.56 9.20
CA LEU A 166 12.30 -0.80 9.58
C LEU A 166 13.21 0.32 9.06
N ILE A 167 14.35 0.49 9.72
CA ILE A 167 15.40 1.42 9.28
C ILE A 167 15.84 1.10 7.84
N SER A 168 15.85 -0.19 7.44
CA SER A 168 16.16 -0.63 6.08
C SER A 168 15.18 -0.14 5.02
N ASP A 169 13.96 0.19 5.43
CA ASP A 169 12.86 0.55 4.53
C ASP A 169 12.77 2.06 4.34
N LEU A 170 13.48 2.85 5.17
CA LEU A 170 13.54 4.30 5.04
C LEU A 170 14.40 4.72 3.86
N PRO A 171 13.99 5.76 3.10
CA PRO A 171 14.81 6.27 2.02
C PRO A 171 16.13 6.83 2.57
N LYS A 172 17.19 6.62 1.81
CA LYS A 172 18.54 7.07 2.18
C LYS A 172 18.57 8.60 2.28
N THR A 173 19.37 9.11 3.22
CA THR A 173 19.46 10.57 3.44
C THR A 173 19.95 11.34 2.20
N HIS A 174 20.80 10.71 1.38
CA HIS A 174 21.35 11.28 0.17
C HIS A 174 20.59 10.86 -1.10
N SER A 175 19.54 10.03 -1.01
CA SER A 175 18.79 9.68 -2.22
C SER A 175 17.89 10.83 -2.64
N ILE A 176 17.65 10.92 -3.95
CA ILE A 176 16.80 11.93 -4.56
C ILE A 176 15.36 11.45 -4.53
N LEU A 177 14.42 12.37 -4.27
CA LEU A 177 13.00 12.09 -4.37
C LEU A 177 12.42 12.67 -5.65
N SER A 178 11.67 11.86 -6.38
CA SER A 178 10.94 12.25 -7.60
C SER A 178 9.45 11.94 -7.50
N GLN A 179 8.59 12.77 -8.08
CA GLN A 179 7.16 12.49 -8.16
C GLN A 179 6.90 11.35 -9.16
N ALA A 180 6.41 10.22 -8.65
CA ALA A 180 6.02 9.06 -9.46
C ALA A 180 4.78 9.33 -10.33
N ILE A 181 3.86 10.15 -9.81
CA ILE A 181 2.61 10.50 -10.47
C ILE A 181 2.44 12.02 -10.45
N ARG A 182 2.31 12.62 -11.64
CA ARG A 182 2.12 14.07 -11.81
C ARG A 182 0.67 14.52 -11.62
N THR A 183 -0.30 13.65 -11.90
CA THR A 183 -1.72 13.92 -11.70
C THR A 183 -2.12 13.57 -10.28
N ARG A 184 -2.62 14.54 -9.51
CA ARG A 184 -3.17 14.30 -8.16
C ARG A 184 -4.30 13.27 -8.27
N TYR A 185 -4.03 12.03 -7.91
CA TYR A 185 -5.06 11.18 -7.32
C TYR A 185 -5.62 11.95 -6.12
N SER A 186 -6.92 11.88 -5.87
CA SER A 186 -7.62 12.62 -4.82
C SER A 186 -7.28 12.16 -3.39
N ILE A 187 -6.00 11.81 -3.14
CA ILE A 187 -5.46 11.40 -1.86
C ILE A 187 -5.23 12.66 -1.02
N LYS A 188 -5.81 12.68 0.18
CA LYS A 188 -5.63 13.77 1.13
C LYS A 188 -4.27 13.66 1.82
N LEU A 189 -3.36 14.57 1.45
CA LEU A 189 -2.08 14.76 2.13
C LEU A 189 -2.23 15.72 3.29
N ASN A 190 -1.48 15.48 4.38
CA ASN A 190 -1.33 16.51 5.41
C ASN A 190 -0.35 17.60 4.94
N PHE A 191 -0.23 18.68 5.72
CA PHE A 191 0.63 19.82 5.35
C PHE A 191 2.07 19.41 5.03
N LEU A 192 2.68 18.59 5.89
CA LEU A 192 4.09 18.20 5.71
C LEU A 192 4.28 17.26 4.52
N GLU A 193 3.40 16.27 4.34
CA GLU A 193 3.41 15.37 3.19
C GLU A 193 3.24 16.13 1.87
N GLN A 194 2.35 17.13 1.85
CA GLN A 194 2.19 17.99 0.68
C GLN A 194 3.47 18.80 0.40
N ARG A 195 4.18 19.24 1.44
CA ARG A 195 5.44 19.96 1.28
C ARG A 195 6.58 19.08 0.79
N VAL A 196 6.72 17.86 1.32
CA VAL A 196 7.68 16.88 0.80
C VAL A 196 7.35 16.51 -0.64
N TRP A 197 6.10 16.18 -0.95
CA TRP A 197 5.67 15.84 -2.32
C TRP A 197 5.95 16.96 -3.32
N ASN A 198 5.70 18.23 -2.96
CA ASN A 198 5.99 19.38 -3.82
C ASN A 198 7.51 19.62 -4.03
N LEU A 199 8.36 19.15 -3.11
CA LEU A 199 9.83 19.27 -3.22
C LEU A 199 10.50 18.05 -3.86
N ALA A 200 9.79 16.93 -4.01
CA ALA A 200 10.24 15.72 -4.70
C ALA A 200 10.30 15.93 -6.23
N ASN A 201 11.11 16.89 -6.67
CA ASN A 201 11.21 17.32 -8.06
C ASN A 201 12.23 16.52 -8.90
N GLY A 202 12.80 15.46 -8.35
CA GLY A 202 13.85 14.67 -8.99
C GLY A 202 15.24 15.31 -8.93
N ILE A 203 15.42 16.35 -8.10
CA ILE A 203 16.70 17.04 -7.92
C ILE A 203 17.13 16.98 -6.45
N LEU A 204 16.20 17.28 -5.54
CA LEU A 204 16.52 17.38 -4.11
C LEU A 204 16.62 16.01 -3.44
N SER A 205 17.66 15.86 -2.61
CA SER A 205 17.83 14.74 -1.70
C SER A 205 16.93 14.85 -0.46
N VAL A 206 16.72 13.72 0.21
CA VAL A 206 15.98 13.67 1.49
C VAL A 206 16.58 14.65 2.52
N ALA A 207 17.92 14.75 2.59
CA ALA A 207 18.62 15.66 3.48
C ALA A 207 18.39 17.14 3.14
N GLU A 208 18.41 17.50 1.86
CA GLU A 208 18.15 18.88 1.42
C GLU A 208 16.69 19.27 1.66
N ILE A 209 15.75 18.35 1.47
CA ILE A 209 14.34 18.55 1.80
C ILE A 209 14.17 18.81 3.30
N ALA A 210 14.85 18.04 4.16
CA ALA A 210 14.82 18.25 5.61
C ALA A 210 15.38 19.62 6.02
N ALA A 211 16.51 20.01 5.46
CA ALA A 211 17.11 21.32 5.70
C ALA A 211 16.15 22.46 5.27
N ARG A 212 15.54 22.36 4.08
CA ARG A 212 14.66 23.41 3.52
C ARG A 212 13.33 23.54 4.24
N LEU A 213 12.80 22.45 4.78
CA LEU A 213 11.55 22.46 5.55
C LEU A 213 11.77 22.74 7.05
N HIS A 214 13.03 22.87 7.48
CA HIS A 214 13.40 22.99 8.90
C HIS A 214 12.76 21.88 9.76
N GLN A 215 12.79 20.65 9.24
CA GLN A 215 12.23 19.48 9.93
C GLN A 215 13.34 18.49 10.28
N PRO A 216 13.19 17.72 11.38
CA PRO A 216 14.12 16.64 11.70
C PRO A 216 14.23 15.60 10.57
N MET A 217 15.44 15.04 10.39
CA MET A 217 15.73 14.06 9.33
C MET A 217 14.81 12.84 9.39
N ASP A 218 14.63 12.27 10.58
CA ASP A 218 13.79 11.10 10.82
C ASP A 218 12.33 11.35 10.45
N VAL A 219 11.82 12.56 10.70
CA VAL A 219 10.48 12.99 10.31
C VAL A 219 10.33 13.01 8.78
N ILE A 220 11.31 13.59 8.06
CA ILE A 220 11.27 13.62 6.60
C ILE A 220 11.46 12.23 5.99
N GLN A 221 12.33 11.39 6.53
CA GLN A 221 12.47 10.00 6.09
C GLN A 221 11.15 9.24 6.27
N GLN A 222 10.47 9.38 7.41
CA GLN A 222 9.16 8.74 7.64
C GLN A 222 8.08 9.25 6.69
N VAL A 223 8.04 10.56 6.42
CA VAL A 223 7.09 11.15 5.46
C VAL A 223 7.37 10.63 4.05
N SER A 224 8.65 10.60 3.66
CA SER A 224 9.10 10.15 2.35
C SER A 224 8.79 8.66 2.15
N PHE A 225 9.08 7.82 3.14
CA PHE A 225 8.68 6.41 3.15
C PHE A 225 7.19 6.23 2.89
N ARG A 226 6.33 6.98 3.59
CA ARG A 226 4.87 6.87 3.41
C ARG A 226 4.44 7.24 1.98
N LEU A 227 5.03 8.29 1.42
CA LEU A 227 4.74 8.73 0.05
C LEU A 227 5.25 7.73 -0.99
N ILE A 228 6.40 7.09 -0.74
CA ILE A 228 6.94 6.01 -1.58
C ILE A 228 6.04 4.78 -1.52
N ALA A 229 5.64 4.35 -0.32
CA ALA A 229 4.78 3.19 -0.12
C ALA A 229 3.45 3.31 -0.88
N VAL A 230 2.85 4.51 -0.93
CA VAL A 230 1.61 4.73 -1.70
C VAL A 230 1.84 5.14 -3.16
N GLY A 231 3.07 5.11 -3.64
CA GLY A 231 3.42 5.34 -5.05
C GLY A 231 3.23 6.79 -5.50
N LEU A 232 3.30 7.76 -4.59
CA LEU A 232 3.26 9.20 -4.92
C LEU A 232 4.65 9.78 -5.18
N VAL A 233 5.67 9.17 -4.58
CA VAL A 233 7.09 9.54 -4.70
C VAL A 233 7.88 8.28 -5.02
N GLU A 234 8.98 8.42 -5.74
CA GLU A 234 9.98 7.39 -5.98
C GLU A 234 11.32 7.86 -5.41
N GLU A 235 12.07 6.91 -4.87
CA GLU A 235 13.46 7.10 -4.46
C GLU A 235 14.38 6.77 -5.62
N VAL A 236 15.20 7.74 -6.03
CA VAL A 236 16.21 7.55 -7.06
C VAL A 236 17.59 7.51 -6.39
N PRO A 237 18.31 6.38 -6.44
CA PRO A 237 19.67 6.32 -5.93
C PRO A 237 20.56 7.25 -6.77
N ILE A 238 21.39 8.03 -6.09
CA ILE A 238 22.46 8.77 -6.78
C ILE A 238 23.46 7.73 -7.27
N MET A 239 23.41 7.39 -8.56
CA MET A 239 24.57 6.79 -9.21
C MET A 239 25.69 7.82 -9.09
N ALA A 240 26.75 7.46 -8.36
CA ALA A 240 28.03 8.13 -8.59
C ALA A 240 28.26 8.08 -10.11
N PRO A 241 28.61 9.20 -10.77
CA PRO A 241 28.92 9.14 -12.18
C PRO A 241 29.99 8.06 -12.32
N SER A 242 29.66 6.99 -13.05
CA SER A 242 30.66 6.01 -13.47
C SER A 242 31.78 6.83 -14.05
N ALA A 243 32.96 6.78 -13.43
CA ALA A 243 34.11 7.56 -13.83
C ALA A 243 34.14 7.51 -15.34
N GLN A 244 33.91 8.68 -15.98
CA GLN A 244 34.09 8.80 -17.41
C GLN A 244 35.51 8.31 -17.64
N THR A 245 35.66 7.12 -18.22
CA THR A 245 36.93 6.66 -18.71
C THR A 245 37.32 7.71 -19.72
N SER A 246 38.17 8.64 -19.28
CA SER A 246 38.87 9.56 -20.15
C SER A 246 39.63 8.65 -21.11
N MET A 247 39.09 8.44 -22.31
CA MET A 247 39.87 7.95 -23.42
C MET A 247 40.90 9.04 -23.69
N THR A 248 42.03 8.98 -23.01
CA THR A 248 43.25 9.64 -23.47
C THR A 248 43.63 8.96 -24.77
N TRP A 249 43.21 9.57 -25.88
CA TRP A 249 43.74 9.28 -27.20
C TRP A 249 45.22 9.65 -27.21
N ASN A 250 46.09 8.69 -26.88
CA ASN A 250 47.49 8.80 -27.27
C ASN A 250 47.59 8.29 -28.70
N GLY A 251 47.62 9.22 -29.64
CA GLY A 251 47.99 8.91 -31.01
C GLY A 251 49.45 8.45 -31.05
N THR A 252 49.68 7.26 -31.56
CA THR A 252 50.95 6.88 -32.19
C THR A 252 50.66 5.80 -33.22
N GLU A 253 51.00 6.11 -34.46
CA GLU A 253 50.94 5.23 -35.63
C GLU A 253 51.86 4.02 -35.45
N GLY A 254 51.49 2.87 -36.02
CA GLY A 254 52.42 1.76 -36.27
C GLY A 254 51.77 0.38 -36.26
N ASP A 255 51.90 -0.32 -37.38
CA ASP A 255 51.55 -1.72 -37.68
C ASP A 255 51.80 -2.72 -36.55
N ASP A 256 50.90 -3.70 -36.36
CA ASP A 256 51.10 -5.10 -36.78
C ASP A 256 50.06 -6.07 -36.16
N LEU A 257 49.81 -7.16 -36.89
CA LEU A 257 48.89 -8.26 -36.57
C LEU A 257 49.31 -9.06 -35.33
N GLY A 258 48.37 -9.34 -34.41
CA GLY A 258 48.57 -10.33 -33.36
C GLY A 258 47.37 -10.47 -32.42
N GLY A 259 46.71 -11.63 -32.46
CA GLY A 259 45.57 -11.93 -31.60
C GLY A 259 45.92 -11.92 -30.11
N ALA A 260 45.05 -11.31 -29.30
CA ALA A 260 45.04 -11.48 -27.86
C ALA A 260 43.59 -11.68 -27.40
N ALA A 261 43.31 -12.88 -26.92
CA ALA A 261 42.08 -13.22 -26.23
C ALA A 261 41.96 -12.34 -24.96
N LEU A 262 40.86 -11.59 -24.84
CA LEU A 262 40.47 -11.00 -23.56
C LEU A 262 39.80 -12.08 -22.72
N GLU A 263 40.54 -12.59 -21.73
CA GLU A 263 39.96 -13.24 -20.57
C GLU A 263 39.15 -12.22 -19.76
N VAL A 264 37.83 -12.39 -19.74
CA VAL A 264 36.94 -11.69 -18.81
C VAL A 264 37.03 -12.40 -17.46
N ALA A 265 38.03 -12.06 -16.67
CA ALA A 265 38.13 -12.46 -15.28
C ALA A 265 37.45 -11.40 -14.39
N GLY A 266 36.45 -11.83 -13.60
CA GLY A 266 36.03 -11.09 -12.40
C GLY A 266 34.62 -10.50 -12.40
N LEU A 267 33.59 -11.28 -12.75
CA LEU A 267 32.23 -11.06 -12.22
C LEU A 267 31.97 -12.11 -11.14
N SER A 268 32.50 -11.88 -9.94
CA SER A 268 32.10 -12.64 -8.75
C SER A 268 31.19 -11.78 -7.88
N SER A 269 29.95 -12.24 -7.80
CA SER A 269 29.01 -12.11 -6.68
C SER A 269 28.69 -10.69 -6.22
N TRP A 270 27.62 -10.12 -6.78
CA TRP A 270 26.63 -9.47 -5.94
C TRP A 270 25.43 -10.40 -5.82
N ASP A 271 25.41 -11.08 -4.67
CA ASP A 271 24.24 -11.74 -4.11
C ASP A 271 23.27 -10.63 -3.67
N SER A 272 22.58 -10.02 -4.64
CA SER A 272 21.34 -9.33 -4.34
C SER A 272 20.33 -10.43 -4.04
N GLY A 273 19.77 -10.42 -2.83
CA GLY A 273 18.60 -11.23 -2.48
C GLY A 273 17.44 -10.90 -3.41
N GLU A 274 17.46 -11.48 -4.61
CA GLU A 274 16.39 -11.39 -5.58
C GLU A 274 15.27 -12.28 -5.06
N SER A 275 14.19 -11.66 -4.63
CA SER A 275 12.90 -12.34 -4.64
C SER A 275 12.63 -12.74 -6.09
N THR A 276 12.92 -13.99 -6.43
CA THR A 276 12.68 -14.53 -7.78
C THR A 276 11.16 -14.60 -8.01
N VAL A 277 10.58 -13.51 -8.52
CA VAL A 277 9.16 -13.46 -8.88
C VAL A 277 8.94 -14.42 -10.04
N SER A 278 8.09 -15.44 -9.84
CA SER A 278 7.80 -16.42 -10.89
C SER A 278 7.17 -15.77 -12.14
N ARG A 279 7.60 -16.19 -13.33
CA ARG A 279 7.00 -15.78 -14.62
C ARG A 279 5.49 -16.08 -14.68
N SER A 280 5.03 -17.15 -14.02
CA SER A 280 3.60 -17.48 -13.97
C SER A 280 2.80 -16.45 -13.17
N PHE A 281 3.36 -15.94 -12.07
CA PHE A 281 2.76 -14.88 -11.27
C PHE A 281 2.71 -13.57 -12.06
N LEU A 282 3.81 -13.18 -12.73
CA LEU A 282 3.83 -11.96 -13.56
C LEU A 282 2.79 -12.01 -14.67
N LYS A 283 2.65 -13.15 -15.34
CA LYS A 283 1.58 -13.35 -16.34
C LYS A 283 0.19 -13.17 -15.72
N THR A 284 -0.04 -13.77 -14.55
CA THR A 284 -1.31 -13.67 -13.83
C THR A 284 -1.62 -12.24 -13.41
N LEU A 285 -0.59 -11.50 -12.96
CA LEU A 285 -0.70 -10.09 -12.62
C LEU A 285 -1.01 -9.22 -13.84
N ILE A 286 -0.37 -9.47 -14.99
CA ILE A 286 -0.66 -8.75 -16.24
C ILE A 286 -2.09 -9.01 -16.71
N ASP A 287 -2.54 -10.27 -16.70
CA ASP A 287 -3.90 -10.64 -17.07
C ASP A 287 -4.92 -10.03 -16.08
N PHE A 288 -4.56 -9.98 -14.80
CA PHE A 288 -5.34 -9.31 -13.77
C PHE A 288 -5.43 -7.80 -14.01
N LEU A 289 -4.35 -7.11 -14.33
CA LEU A 289 -4.37 -5.67 -14.62
C LEU A 289 -5.17 -5.33 -15.88
N ARG A 290 -5.20 -6.23 -16.88
CA ARG A 290 -5.94 -6.03 -18.14
C ARG A 290 -7.43 -6.30 -18.04
N SER A 291 -7.87 -7.16 -17.12
CA SER A 291 -9.29 -7.46 -16.92
C SER A 291 -10.01 -6.27 -16.27
N LYS A 292 -10.71 -5.44 -17.04
CA LYS A 292 -11.68 -4.47 -16.50
C LYS A 292 -12.97 -5.23 -16.16
N LEU A 293 -13.15 -5.55 -14.88
CA LEU A 293 -14.43 -5.98 -14.29
C LEU A 293 -14.63 -5.21 -12.99
#